data_AF-A0A9N9YYQ9-F1
#
_entry.id   AF-A0A9N9YYQ9-F1
#
_cell.length_a   1.000
_cell.length_b   1.000
_cell.length_c   1.000
_cell.angle_alpha   90.00
_cell.angle_beta   90.00
_cell.angle_gamma   90.00
#
_symmetry.space_group_name_H-M   'P 1'
#
loop_
_entity.id
_entity.type
_entity.pdbx_description
1 polymer ?
#
loop_
_entity_poly.entity_id
_entity_poly.type
_entity_poly.pdbx_seq_one_letter_code
_entity_poly.pdbx_strand_id
1 'polypeptide(L)'
;MSVVAAGVETTRWALTVGCYHILANVAIEQRLRSELEHAIPDSTRMISVPELEKLPYSTAVIQEKWHTDCANGTTPLGHRMVAFSKGTRMCIGINMAYAELYIGLATMFRRHLFKLYETDRTDVEFSIDMITPQPKLNSKGVRVLVE
;
A
#
# COMPACT_ATOMS: atom_id res chain seq x y z
N MET A 1 -21.86 10.38 6.18
CA MET A 1 -20.92 9.50 5.47
C MET A 1 -21.13 8.08 5.95
N SER A 2 -21.31 7.11 5.05
CA SER A 2 -21.50 5.69 5.40
C SER A 2 -20.15 5.02 5.67
N VAL A 3 -20.16 3.90 6.40
CA VAL A 3 -18.97 3.08 6.68
C VAL A 3 -18.26 2.66 5.38
N VAL A 4 -19.03 2.35 4.34
CA VAL A 4 -18.51 1.95 3.02
C VAL A 4 -17.70 3.09 2.38
N ALA A 5 -18.19 4.33 2.44
CA ALA A 5 -17.50 5.47 1.85
C ALA A 5 -16.15 5.75 2.54
N ALA A 6 -16.10 5.62 3.88
CA ALA A 6 -14.87 5.84 4.64
C ALA A 6 -13.81 4.76 4.37
N GLY A 7 -14.23 3.50 4.26
CA GLY A 7 -13.32 2.39 3.95
C GLY A 7 -12.75 2.51 2.54
N VAL A 8 -13.62 2.56 1.53
CA VAL A 8 -13.22 2.50 0.12
C VAL A 8 -12.30 3.67 -0.28
N GLU A 9 -12.61 4.90 0.14
CA GLU A 9 -11.81 6.05 -0.31
C GLU A 9 -10.39 6.03 0.25
N THR A 10 -10.22 5.63 1.51
CA THR A 10 -8.91 5.60 2.16
C THR A 10 -8.04 4.44 1.68
N THR A 11 -8.61 3.25 1.50
CA THR A 11 -7.85 2.07 1.05
C THR A 11 -7.54 2.13 -0.44
N ARG A 12 -8.48 2.60 -1.27
CA ARG A 12 -8.23 2.89 -2.70
C ARG A 12 -7.05 3.84 -2.86
N TRP A 13 -7.05 4.95 -2.11
CA TRP A 13 -5.97 5.94 -2.18
C TRP A 13 -4.62 5.34 -1.75
N ALA A 14 -4.58 4.65 -0.60
CA ALA A 14 -3.37 4.01 -0.10
C ALA A 14 -2.79 2.97 -1.08
N LEU A 15 -3.62 2.13 -1.68
CA LEU A 15 -3.18 1.18 -2.72
C LEU A 15 -2.67 1.89 -3.96
N THR A 16 -3.33 2.96 -4.41
CA THR A 16 -2.94 3.71 -5.60
C THR A 16 -1.53 4.32 -5.43
N VAL A 17 -1.31 5.00 -4.31
CA VAL A 17 -0.01 5.60 -3.95
C VAL A 17 1.05 4.52 -3.76
N GLY A 18 0.73 3.47 -3.01
CA GLY A 18 1.64 2.35 -2.74
C GLY A 18 2.07 1.66 -4.04
N CYS A 19 1.13 1.36 -4.93
CA CYS A 19 1.43 0.77 -6.24
C CYS A 19 2.37 1.65 -7.08
N TYR A 20 2.13 2.97 -7.13
CA TYR A 20 3.04 3.87 -7.81
C TYR A 20 4.47 3.81 -7.24
N HIS A 21 4.63 3.88 -5.92
CA HIS A 21 5.95 3.86 -5.30
C HIS A 21 6.67 2.51 -5.45
N ILE A 22 5.94 1.40 -5.42
CA ILE A 22 6.50 0.07 -5.69
C ILE A 22 6.96 -0.01 -7.14
N LEU A 23 6.14 0.41 -8.11
CA LEU A 23 6.48 0.34 -9.54
C LEU A 23 7.54 1.37 -9.96
N ALA A 24 7.65 2.50 -9.26
CA ALA A 24 8.70 3.47 -9.46
C ALA A 24 10.08 2.94 -9.04
N ASN A 25 10.15 1.89 -8.21
CA ASN A 25 11.40 1.26 -7.77
C ASN A 25 11.41 -0.25 -8.04
N VAL A 26 12.06 -0.63 -9.14
CA VAL A 26 12.19 -2.02 -9.59
C VAL A 26 12.78 -2.95 -8.51
N ALA A 27 13.68 -2.46 -7.66
CA ALA A 27 14.26 -3.28 -6.60
C ALA A 27 13.25 -3.66 -5.50
N ILE A 28 12.31 -2.76 -5.20
CA ILE A 28 11.23 -3.02 -4.24
C ILE A 28 10.22 -3.99 -4.85
N GLU A 29 9.82 -3.75 -6.10
CA GLU A 29 8.90 -4.63 -6.82
C GLU A 29 9.41 -6.07 -6.88
N GLN A 30 10.67 -6.27 -7.28
CA GLN A 30 11.26 -7.60 -7.39
C GLN A 30 11.33 -8.33 -6.05
N ARG A 31 11.71 -7.63 -4.97
CA ARG A 31 11.75 -8.22 -3.62
C ARG A 31 10.36 -8.63 -3.15
N LEU A 32 9.38 -7.74 -3.29
CA LEU A 32 7.99 -8.02 -2.92
C LEU A 32 7.42 -9.21 -3.71
N ARG A 33 7.61 -9.22 -5.03
CA ARG A 33 7.17 -10.33 -5.87
C ARG A 33 7.82 -11.65 -5.48
N SER A 34 9.13 -11.64 -5.25
CA SER A 34 9.85 -12.86 -4.83
C SER A 34 9.28 -13.41 -3.51
N GLU A 35 9.01 -12.57 -2.52
CA GLU A 35 8.41 -13.00 -1.25
C GLU A 35 6.99 -13.58 -1.47
N LEU A 36 6.17 -12.91 -2.29
CA LEU A 36 4.81 -13.36 -2.60
C LEU A 36 4.78 -14.65 -3.43
N GLU A 37 5.72 -14.85 -4.35
CA GLU A 37 5.84 -16.08 -5.15
C GLU A 37 6.22 -17.28 -4.28
N HIS A 38 7.15 -17.10 -3.34
CA HIS A 38 7.53 -18.16 -2.40
C HIS A 38 6.39 -18.52 -1.45
N ALA A 39 5.66 -17.52 -0.97
CA ALA A 39 4.54 -17.72 -0.06
C ALA A 39 3.29 -18.29 -0.75
N ILE A 40 3.07 -17.93 -2.02
CA ILE A 40 1.85 -18.24 -2.77
C ILE A 40 2.25 -18.83 -4.14
N PRO A 41 2.50 -20.15 -4.22
CA PRO A 41 2.85 -20.80 -5.48
C PRO A 41 1.70 -20.80 -6.50
N ASP A 42 0.44 -20.83 -6.03
CA ASP A 42 -0.75 -20.79 -6.88
C ASP A 42 -1.45 -19.42 -6.82
N SER A 43 -1.47 -18.71 -7.94
CA SER A 43 -2.07 -17.38 -8.09
C SER A 43 -3.61 -17.36 -7.99
N THR A 44 -4.26 -18.52 -8.09
CA THR A 44 -5.72 -18.63 -8.17
C THR A 44 -6.35 -18.84 -6.80
N ARG A 45 -5.57 -19.34 -5.84
CA ARG A 45 -6.02 -19.61 -4.48
C ARG A 45 -6.35 -18.30 -3.74
N MET A 46 -7.48 -18.29 -3.03
CA MET A 46 -7.78 -17.22 -2.06
C MET A 46 -6.81 -17.34 -0.89
N ILE A 47 -6.09 -16.26 -0.63
CA ILE A 47 -5.06 -16.20 0.42
C ILE A 47 -5.72 -15.71 1.71
N SER A 48 -5.36 -16.32 2.84
CA SER A 48 -5.83 -15.86 4.14
C SER A 48 -5.01 -14.65 4.63
N VAL A 49 -5.68 -13.64 5.19
CA VAL A 49 -5.02 -12.45 5.74
C VAL A 49 -3.91 -12.79 6.77
N PRO A 50 -4.10 -13.76 7.69
CA PRO A 50 -3.07 -14.08 8.69
C PRO A 50 -1.79 -14.68 8.10
N GLU A 51 -1.85 -15.29 6.92
CA GLU A 51 -0.65 -15.77 6.22
C GLU A 51 0.11 -14.60 5.59
N LEU A 52 -0.61 -13.61 5.04
CA LEU A 52 -0.03 -12.40 4.45
C LEU A 52 0.62 -11.50 5.50
N GLU A 53 0.00 -11.37 6.68
CA GLU A 53 0.53 -10.58 7.81
C GLU A 53 1.84 -11.13 8.37
N LYS A 54 2.12 -12.43 8.19
CA LYS A 54 3.38 -13.04 8.63
C LYS A 54 4.55 -12.69 7.71
N LEU A 55 4.28 -12.21 6.50
CA LEU A 55 5.31 -11.86 5.54
C LEU A 55 5.94 -10.51 5.94
N PRO A 56 7.25 -10.48 6.22
CA PRO A 56 7.90 -9.29 6.74
C PRO A 56 7.96 -8.16 5.71
N TYR A 57 8.15 -8.45 4.41
CA TYR A 57 8.30 -7.40 3.40
C TYR A 57 6.96 -6.79 3.00
N SER A 58 5.91 -7.59 2.82
CA SER A 58 4.54 -7.06 2.60
C SER A 58 4.10 -6.12 3.73
N THR A 59 4.36 -6.52 4.98
CA THR A 59 4.08 -5.73 6.18
C THR A 59 4.93 -4.46 6.23
N ALA A 60 6.21 -4.56 5.84
CA ALA A 60 7.11 -3.42 5.75
C ALA A 60 6.63 -2.38 4.74
N VAL A 61 6.14 -2.81 3.58
CA VAL A 61 5.60 -1.93 2.54
C VAL A 61 4.32 -1.23 3.03
N ILE A 62 3.36 -1.97 3.59
CA ILE A 62 2.08 -1.40 4.03
C ILE A 62 2.25 -0.43 5.20
N GLN A 63 3.15 -0.74 6.13
CA GLN A 63 3.41 0.12 7.29
C GLN A 63 4.45 1.20 6.99
N GLU A 64 4.93 1.31 5.75
CA GLU A 64 6.07 2.17 5.38
C GLU A 64 7.26 1.98 6.35
N LYS A 65 7.40 0.77 6.88
CA LYS A 65 8.52 0.33 7.71
C LYS A 65 9.61 -0.17 6.80
N TRP A 66 10.11 0.71 5.93
CA TRP A 66 11.39 0.46 5.28
C TRP A 66 12.44 0.45 6.40
N HIS A 67 12.87 -0.75 6.79
CA HIS A 67 14.18 -0.90 7.42
C HIS A 67 15.20 -0.51 6.34
N THR A 68 15.50 0.77 6.21
CA THR A 68 16.92 1.09 6.03
C THR A 68 17.58 0.65 7.32
N ASP A 69 18.64 -0.12 7.14
CA ASP A 69 19.68 -0.30 8.13
C ASP A 69 19.99 1.04 8.79
N CYS A 70 19.49 1.22 10.01
CA CYS A 70 19.94 2.27 10.89
C CYS A 70 21.35 1.90 11.37
N ALA A 71 22.34 2.04 10.49
CA ALA A 71 23.74 2.10 10.89
C ALA A 71 23.98 3.28 11.87
N ASN A 72 23.06 4.27 11.94
CA ASN A 72 23.19 5.48 12.77
C ASN A 72 21.93 5.83 13.61
N GLY A 73 21.32 4.85 14.28
CA GLY A 73 20.61 5.04 15.55
C GLY A 73 19.65 6.24 15.72
N THR A 74 18.54 6.31 14.99
CA THR A 74 17.43 7.21 15.35
C THR A 74 16.04 6.56 15.25
N THR A 75 15.52 6.20 16.42
CA THR A 75 14.13 5.89 16.86
C THR A 75 13.25 4.93 16.04
N PRO A 76 12.54 3.98 16.69
CA PRO A 76 11.52 3.19 16.02
C PRO A 76 10.35 4.09 15.59
N LEU A 77 10.17 4.27 14.28
CA LEU A 77 9.07 5.00 13.65
C LEU A 77 7.68 4.53 14.13
N GLY A 78 7.60 3.29 14.63
CA GLY A 78 6.38 2.68 15.15
C GLY A 78 5.67 3.45 16.26
N HIS A 79 6.37 4.25 17.08
CA HIS A 79 5.71 5.01 18.14
C HIS A 79 5.02 6.30 17.64
N ARG A 80 5.48 6.85 16.51
CA ARG A 80 5.02 8.14 15.95
C ARG A 80 4.07 7.98 14.77
N MET A 81 3.90 6.77 14.25
CA MET A 81 2.91 6.49 13.23
C MET A 81 1.50 6.48 13.85
N VAL A 82 0.67 7.45 13.44
CA VAL A 82 -0.71 7.63 13.88
C VAL A 82 -1.69 7.70 12.71
N ALA A 83 -1.40 6.96 11.63
CA ALA A 83 -2.23 6.91 10.42
C ALA A 83 -3.69 6.50 10.72
N PHE A 84 -3.91 5.65 11.73
CA PHE A 84 -5.24 5.24 12.19
C PHE A 84 -5.74 5.98 13.44
N SER A 85 -5.12 7.12 13.77
CA SER A 85 -5.28 7.83 15.06
C SER A 85 -4.92 6.95 16.27
N LYS A 86 -5.01 7.51 17.49
CA LYS A 86 -4.86 6.78 18.77
C LYS A 86 -5.92 7.29 19.77
N GLY A 87 -6.36 6.44 20.70
CA GLY A 87 -7.34 6.81 21.74
C GLY A 87 -8.80 6.48 21.41
N THR A 88 -9.75 7.13 22.07
CA THR A 88 -11.20 6.81 22.01
C THR A 88 -11.86 7.09 20.66
N ARG A 89 -11.16 7.78 19.76
CA ARG A 89 -11.58 8.09 18.38
C ARG A 89 -10.68 7.43 17.34
N MET A 90 -9.95 6.37 17.73
CA MET A 90 -9.15 5.59 16.78
C MET A 90 -10.02 4.92 15.72
N CYS A 91 -9.44 4.65 14.56
CA CYS A 91 -10.14 4.03 13.45
C CYS A 91 -10.73 2.67 13.86
N ILE A 92 -12.05 2.56 13.80
CA ILE A 92 -12.78 1.31 14.04
C ILE A 92 -12.47 0.26 12.96
N GLY A 93 -12.14 0.71 11.74
CA GLY A 93 -11.90 -0.12 10.57
C GLY A 93 -10.45 -0.56 10.37
N ILE A 94 -9.57 -0.42 11.38
CA ILE A 94 -8.14 -0.70 11.23
C ILE A 94 -7.85 -2.11 10.69
N ASN A 95 -8.52 -3.14 11.21
CA ASN A 95 -8.30 -4.52 10.78
C ASN A 95 -8.82 -4.76 9.36
N MET A 96 -9.96 -4.15 9.01
CA MET A 96 -10.52 -4.23 7.67
C MET A 96 -9.63 -3.52 6.65
N ALA A 97 -9.10 -2.35 7.01
CA ALA A 97 -8.16 -1.62 6.17
C ALA A 97 -6.89 -2.44 5.92
N TYR A 98 -6.30 -3.05 6.95
CA TYR A 98 -5.15 -3.95 6.75
C TYR A 98 -5.50 -5.14 5.86
N ALA A 99 -6.62 -5.81 6.09
CA ALA A 99 -7.04 -6.93 5.24
C ALA A 99 -7.18 -6.52 3.77
N GLU A 100 -7.81 -5.37 3.48
CA GLU A 100 -7.94 -4.83 2.12
C GLU A 100 -6.57 -4.51 1.50
N LEU A 101 -5.67 -3.90 2.27
CA LEU A 101 -4.32 -3.56 1.79
C LEU A 101 -3.49 -4.82 1.50
N TYR A 102 -3.48 -5.80 2.41
CA TYR A 102 -2.75 -7.06 2.22
C TYR A 102 -3.30 -7.85 1.03
N ILE A 103 -4.61 -8.06 0.97
CA ILE A 103 -5.23 -8.83 -0.12
C ILE A 103 -5.07 -8.08 -1.44
N GLY A 104 -5.32 -6.77 -1.45
CA GLY A 104 -5.20 -5.93 -2.64
C GLY A 104 -3.80 -5.97 -3.23
N LEU A 105 -2.79 -5.70 -2.40
CA LEU A 105 -1.39 -5.70 -2.81
C LEU A 105 -0.92 -7.10 -3.24
N ALA A 106 -1.22 -8.14 -2.46
CA ALA A 106 -0.86 -9.51 -2.83
C ALA A 106 -1.52 -9.93 -4.15
N THR A 107 -2.80 -9.66 -4.33
CA THR A 107 -3.54 -10.06 -5.55
C THR A 107 -3.02 -9.30 -6.77
N MET A 108 -2.80 -7.99 -6.64
CA MET A 108 -2.26 -7.14 -7.70
C MET A 108 -0.88 -7.65 -8.17
N PHE A 109 0.10 -7.72 -7.27
CA PHE A 109 1.47 -8.07 -7.63
C PHE A 109 1.70 -9.58 -7.85
N ARG A 110 0.80 -10.46 -7.42
CA ARG A 110 0.93 -11.90 -7.69
C ARG A 110 0.30 -12.32 -9.02
N ARG A 111 -0.81 -11.69 -9.42
CA ARG A 111 -1.58 -12.07 -10.62
C ARG A 111 -1.21 -11.29 -11.88
N HIS A 112 -0.70 -10.07 -11.72
CA HIS A 112 -0.50 -9.17 -12.84
C HIS A 112 0.92 -8.59 -12.86
N LEU A 113 1.43 -8.37 -14.06
CA LEU A 113 2.61 -7.56 -14.30
C LEU A 113 2.15 -6.15 -14.65
N PHE A 114 2.62 -5.17 -13.89
CA PHE A 114 2.26 -3.77 -14.09
C PHE A 114 3.44 -2.98 -14.62
N LYS A 115 3.18 -2.10 -15.59
CA LYS A 115 4.13 -1.07 -16.03
C LYS A 115 3.47 0.29 -15.92
N LEU A 116 4.15 1.27 -15.34
CA LEU A 116 3.64 2.64 -15.25
C LEU A 116 3.42 3.21 -16.66
N TYR A 117 2.26 3.82 -16.88
CA TYR A 117 1.85 4.39 -18.15
C TYR A 117 1.58 5.88 -17.99
N GLU A 118 2.37 6.73 -18.66
CA GLU A 118 2.16 8.19 -18.67
C GLU A 118 1.79 8.76 -17.29
N THR A 119 2.50 8.32 -16.24
CA THR A 119 2.23 8.70 -14.85
C THR A 119 3.51 9.29 -14.26
N ASP A 120 3.41 10.51 -13.73
CA ASP A 120 4.53 11.21 -13.10
C ASP A 120 4.32 11.32 -11.59
N ARG A 121 5.38 11.69 -10.86
CA ARG A 121 5.30 11.94 -9.41
C ARG A 121 4.22 12.96 -9.04
N THR A 122 3.96 13.92 -9.92
CA THR A 122 2.92 14.95 -9.73
C THR A 122 1.49 14.42 -9.72
N ASP A 123 1.28 13.18 -10.16
CA ASP A 123 -0.03 12.49 -10.14
C ASP A 123 -0.31 11.77 -8.81
N VAL A 124 0.67 11.76 -7.91
CA VAL A 124 0.61 11.13 -6.58
C VAL A 124 0.93 12.13 -5.46
N GLU A 125 1.66 13.20 -5.78
CA GLU A 125 2.01 14.25 -4.83
C GLU A 125 0.79 14.97 -4.29
N PHE A 126 0.74 15.06 -2.96
CA PHE A 126 -0.31 15.78 -2.25
C PHE A 126 -0.29 17.26 -2.61
N SER A 127 -1.29 17.69 -3.37
CA SER A 127 -1.44 19.06 -3.82
C SER A 127 -2.67 19.74 -3.22
N ILE A 128 -3.71 18.96 -2.90
CA ILE A 128 -5.00 19.47 -2.45
C ILE A 128 -5.49 18.63 -1.28
N ASP A 129 -5.90 19.29 -0.21
CA ASP A 129 -6.54 18.66 0.94
C ASP A 129 -8.06 18.61 0.74
N MET A 130 -8.59 17.42 0.46
CA MET A 130 -10.03 17.20 0.29
C MET A 130 -10.43 15.85 0.91
N ILE A 131 -10.74 15.82 2.21
CA ILE A 131 -11.04 14.61 3.02
C ILE A 131 -9.86 13.63 3.10
N THR A 132 -9.24 13.31 1.96
CA THR A 132 -7.97 12.63 1.77
C THR A 132 -7.03 13.52 0.95
N PRO A 133 -5.71 13.28 1.03
CA PRO A 133 -4.76 13.97 0.17
C PRO A 133 -4.99 13.61 -1.30
N GLN A 134 -5.19 14.61 -2.15
CA GLN A 134 -5.43 14.43 -3.59
C GLN A 134 -4.32 15.08 -4.42
N PRO A 135 -4.07 14.57 -5.65
CA PRO A 135 -3.12 15.17 -6.57
C PRO A 135 -3.72 16.42 -7.22
N LYS A 136 -2.97 17.05 -8.13
CA LYS A 136 -3.47 18.16 -8.95
C LYS A 136 -4.81 17.80 -9.62
N LEU A 137 -5.76 18.75 -9.67
CA LEU A 137 -7.10 18.55 -10.27
C LEU A 137 -7.07 18.02 -11.71
N ASN A 138 -6.04 18.40 -12.47
CA ASN A 138 -5.89 17.98 -13.87
C ASN A 138 -5.23 16.60 -14.04
N SER A 139 -4.90 15.91 -12.95
CA SER A 139 -4.32 14.57 -12.99
C SER A 139 -5.37 13.54 -13.42
N LYS A 140 -4.95 12.54 -14.19
CA LYS A 140 -5.75 11.36 -14.51
C LYS A 140 -5.57 10.23 -13.48
N GLY A 141 -4.80 10.48 -12.42
CA GLY A 141 -4.38 9.49 -11.44
C GLY A 141 -3.28 8.56 -11.97
N VAL A 142 -2.94 7.55 -11.16
CA VAL A 142 -1.94 6.53 -11.51
C VAL A 142 -2.52 5.60 -12.57
N ARG A 143 -1.84 5.52 -13.72
CA ARG A 143 -2.20 4.64 -14.83
C ARG A 143 -1.12 3.59 -15.03
N VAL A 144 -1.55 2.35 -15.21
CA VAL A 144 -0.67 1.20 -15.41
C VAL A 144 -1.14 0.36 -16.59
N LEU A 145 -0.19 -0.17 -17.36
CA LEU A 145 -0.43 -1.25 -18.32
C LEU A 145 -0.39 -2.58 -17.58
N VAL A 146 -1.33 -3.46 -17.91
CA VAL A 146 -1.38 -4.84 -17.42
C VAL A 146 -0.90 -5.74 -18.55
N GLU A 147 0.20 -6.45 -18.31
CA GLU A 147 0.73 -7.49 -19.20
C GLU A 147 0.35 -8.89 -18.72
#